data_AF-A0AAN7UM41-F1
#
_entry.id   AF-A0AAN7UM41-F1
#
_cell.length_a   1.000
_cell.length_b   1.000
_cell.length_c   1.000
_cell.angle_alpha   90.00
_cell.angle_beta   90.00
_cell.angle_gamma   90.00
#
_symmetry.space_group_name_H-M   'P 1'
#
loop_
_entity.id
_entity.type
_entity.pdbx_description
1 polymer ?
#
loop_
_entity_poly.entity_id
_entity_poly.type
_entity_poly.pdbx_seq_one_letter_code
_entity_poly.pdbx_strand_id
1 'polypeptide(L)'
;MQFSLALVLISILSLTQALPSGIAARGNQQIADAQNSWRADTSMVSQFLSAVPTLRGAKLESAAKAALNAEVDELTHKKALDGVFSSDPRIVQANNILVNQGTFQSVVDALQTFTDNGASMSDAEITALLRNTNTVRCGQVLPAIDTYFRVAGEKLNNGGLLLATRPNNC
;
A
#
# COMPACT_ATOMS: atom_id res chain seq x y z
N MET A 1 -9.39 -51.27 62.64
CA MET A 1 -9.65 -49.83 62.87
C MET A 1 -8.45 -49.07 62.34
N GLN A 2 -8.70 -47.95 61.65
CA GLN A 2 -7.76 -46.90 61.22
C GLN A 2 -6.69 -47.27 60.16
N PHE A 3 -6.25 -46.37 59.30
CA PHE A 3 -6.84 -45.34 58.43
C PHE A 3 -5.68 -44.89 57.53
N SER A 4 -5.96 -44.73 56.24
CA SER A 4 -5.22 -44.06 55.16
C SER A 4 -4.11 -43.06 55.52
N LEU A 5 -3.06 -42.99 54.68
CA LEU A 5 -2.87 -41.85 53.75
C LEU A 5 -1.73 -42.15 52.75
N ALA A 6 -2.08 -42.32 51.47
CA ALA A 6 -1.13 -42.27 50.37
C ALA A 6 -1.14 -40.83 49.81
N LEU A 7 -0.02 -40.10 49.96
CA LEU A 7 0.19 -38.83 49.27
C LEU A 7 0.50 -39.12 47.80
N VAL A 8 -0.44 -38.85 46.91
CA VAL A 8 -0.20 -38.74 45.47
C VAL A 8 0.10 -37.28 45.17
N LEU A 9 1.37 -36.94 44.93
CA LEU A 9 1.76 -35.66 44.33
C LEU A 9 1.36 -35.71 42.85
N ILE A 10 0.29 -35.00 42.49
CA ILE A 10 -0.07 -34.76 41.10
C ILE A 10 0.75 -33.55 40.62
N SER A 11 1.81 -33.82 39.87
CA SER A 11 2.53 -32.81 39.11
C SER A 11 1.61 -32.29 38.00
N ILE A 12 1.13 -31.06 38.17
CA ILE A 12 0.33 -30.34 37.19
C ILE A 12 1.29 -29.89 36.07
N LEU A 13 1.34 -30.65 34.97
CA LEU A 13 1.97 -30.17 33.73
C LEU A 13 1.09 -29.06 33.15
N SER A 14 1.48 -27.81 33.38
CA SER A 14 0.94 -26.66 32.66
C SER A 14 1.30 -26.79 31.18
N LEU A 15 0.35 -27.23 30.35
CA LEU A 15 0.44 -27.07 28.90
C LEU A 15 0.25 -25.60 28.55
N THR A 16 1.34 -24.83 28.57
CA THR A 16 1.43 -23.60 27.79
C THR A 16 1.46 -24.00 26.31
N GLN A 17 0.29 -24.07 25.69
CA GLN A 17 0.17 -24.18 24.24
C GLN A 17 0.70 -22.89 23.62
N ALA A 18 2.00 -22.84 23.35
CA ALA A 18 2.57 -21.83 22.47
C ALA A 18 1.92 -22.01 21.09
N LEU A 19 1.28 -20.96 20.58
CA LEU A 19 0.82 -20.93 19.19
C LEU A 19 2.00 -21.33 18.29
N PRO A 20 1.79 -22.21 17.30
CA PRO A 20 2.87 -22.68 16.44
C PRO A 20 3.49 -21.47 15.72
N SER A 21 4.77 -21.22 15.99
CA SER A 21 5.52 -20.05 15.52
C SER A 21 5.47 -19.86 14.00
N GLY A 22 5.14 -20.89 13.23
CA GLY A 22 4.98 -20.85 11.78
C GLY A 22 3.78 -20.03 11.27
N ILE A 23 2.69 -19.89 12.04
CA ILE A 23 1.51 -19.12 11.59
C ILE A 23 1.80 -17.61 11.69
N ALA A 24 2.41 -17.16 12.78
CA ALA A 24 2.80 -15.76 12.96
C ALA A 24 3.87 -15.33 11.96
N ALA A 25 4.85 -16.19 11.67
CA ALA A 25 5.87 -15.94 10.65
C ALA A 25 5.27 -15.77 9.25
N ARG A 26 4.29 -16.60 8.87
CA ARG A 26 3.60 -16.50 7.57
C ARG A 26 2.80 -15.19 7.45
N GLY A 27 2.10 -14.78 8.51
CA GLY A 27 1.35 -13.52 8.52
C GLY A 27 2.26 -12.30 8.36
N ASN A 28 3.40 -12.28 9.03
CA ASN A 28 4.39 -11.20 8.88
C ASN A 28 4.99 -11.15 7.47
N GLN A 29 5.26 -12.30 6.85
CA GLN A 29 5.75 -12.33 5.47
C GLN A 29 4.73 -11.69 4.50
N GLN A 30 3.44 -12.03 4.64
CA GLN A 30 2.38 -11.46 3.79
C GLN A 30 2.26 -9.93 3.93
N ILE A 31 2.44 -9.40 5.14
CA ILE A 31 2.45 -7.96 5.39
C ILE A 31 3.66 -7.31 4.70
N ALA A 32 4.84 -7.90 4.84
CA ALA A 32 6.07 -7.40 4.20
C ALA A 32 5.97 -7.44 2.67
N ASP A 33 5.43 -8.52 2.11
CA ASP A 33 5.25 -8.68 0.66
C ASP A 33 4.28 -7.65 0.10
N ALA A 34 3.12 -7.45 0.76
CA ALA A 34 2.14 -6.45 0.35
C ALA A 34 2.73 -5.03 0.43
N GLN A 35 3.45 -4.72 1.52
CA GLN A 35 4.07 -3.41 1.70
C GLN A 35 5.14 -3.11 0.64
N ASN A 36 6.02 -4.07 0.35
CA ASN A 36 7.10 -3.90 -0.63
C ASN A 36 6.58 -3.85 -2.07
N SER A 37 5.58 -4.67 -2.40
CA SER A 37 4.97 -4.68 -3.73
C SER A 37 4.21 -3.36 -3.98
N TRP A 38 3.46 -2.87 -2.99
CA TRP A 38 2.83 -1.55 -3.09
C TRP A 38 3.87 -0.44 -3.30
N ARG A 39 5.01 -0.49 -2.61
CA ARG A 39 6.09 0.48 -2.85
C ARG A 39 6.62 0.39 -4.28
N ALA A 40 6.74 -0.81 -4.86
CA ALA A 40 7.17 -0.98 -6.24
C ALA A 40 6.19 -0.33 -7.22
N ASP A 41 4.88 -0.53 -7.03
CA ASP A 41 3.84 0.11 -7.85
C ASP A 41 3.87 1.63 -7.74
N THR A 42 3.97 2.16 -6.51
CA THR A 42 4.11 3.61 -6.32
C THR A 42 5.34 4.16 -7.04
N SER A 43 6.41 3.36 -7.15
CA SER A 43 7.61 3.72 -7.91
C SER A 43 7.36 3.77 -9.40
N MET A 44 6.66 2.79 -9.97
CA MET A 44 6.30 2.80 -11.39
C MET A 44 5.44 4.00 -11.77
N VAL A 45 4.42 4.30 -10.96
CA VAL A 45 3.56 5.46 -11.18
C VAL A 45 4.34 6.76 -11.03
N SER A 46 5.22 6.85 -10.03
CA SER A 46 6.05 8.04 -9.79
C SER A 46 7.04 8.29 -10.92
N GLN A 47 7.70 7.25 -11.41
CA GLN A 47 8.63 7.33 -12.54
C GLN A 47 7.92 7.82 -13.80
N PHE A 48 6.71 7.32 -14.06
CA PHE A 48 5.87 7.82 -15.15
C PHE A 48 5.57 9.31 -14.99
N LEU A 49 5.01 9.73 -13.85
CA LEU A 49 4.64 11.14 -13.61
C LEU A 49 5.83 12.09 -13.69
N SER A 50 7.02 11.65 -13.29
CA SER A 50 8.27 12.38 -13.47
C SER A 50 8.71 12.49 -14.94
N ALA A 51 8.40 11.49 -15.76
CA ALA A 51 8.77 11.46 -17.17
C ALA A 51 7.79 12.20 -18.09
N VAL A 52 6.51 12.35 -17.68
CA VAL A 52 5.43 12.99 -18.47
C VAL A 52 5.86 14.27 -19.21
N PRO A 53 6.61 15.23 -18.62
CA PRO A 53 7.02 16.45 -19.33
C PRO A 53 7.75 16.20 -20.65
N THR A 54 8.41 15.05 -20.80
CA THR A 54 9.21 14.66 -21.98
C THR A 54 8.51 13.68 -22.92
N LEU A 55 7.36 13.13 -22.53
CA LEU A 55 6.66 12.09 -23.28
C LEU A 55 5.58 12.68 -24.19
N ARG A 56 5.47 12.17 -25.43
CA ARG A 56 4.45 12.59 -26.42
C ARG A 56 4.01 11.39 -27.25
N GLY A 57 2.87 11.52 -27.93
CA GLY A 57 2.42 10.52 -28.89
C GLY A 57 2.16 9.16 -28.23
N ALA A 58 2.34 8.10 -29.00
CA ALA A 58 2.22 6.71 -28.53
C ALA A 58 3.16 6.35 -27.36
N LYS A 59 4.27 7.09 -27.15
CA LYS A 59 5.16 6.86 -26.00
C LYS A 59 4.49 7.28 -24.69
N LEU A 60 3.72 8.36 -24.70
CA LEU A 60 2.96 8.81 -23.53
C LEU A 60 1.90 7.77 -23.17
N GLU A 61 1.11 7.32 -24.14
CA GLU A 61 0.06 6.29 -23.93
C GLU A 61 0.64 4.98 -23.41
N SER A 62 1.70 4.47 -24.03
CA SER A 62 2.31 3.20 -23.61
C SER A 62 2.88 3.28 -22.18
N ALA A 63 3.53 4.39 -21.83
CA ALA A 63 4.06 4.58 -20.48
C ALA A 63 2.92 4.78 -19.45
N ALA A 64 1.88 5.51 -19.84
CA ALA A 64 0.68 5.71 -19.03
C ALA A 64 -0.05 4.39 -18.76
N LYS A 65 -0.12 3.51 -19.75
CA LYS A 65 -0.74 2.19 -19.58
C LYS A 65 -0.03 1.35 -18.52
N ALA A 66 1.30 1.37 -18.51
CA ALA A 66 2.09 0.67 -17.49
C ALA A 66 1.86 1.28 -16.10
N ALA A 67 1.84 2.61 -15.99
CA ALA A 67 1.54 3.31 -14.74
C ALA A 67 0.11 3.04 -14.25
N LEU A 68 -0.88 3.06 -15.15
CA LEU A 68 -2.27 2.75 -14.82
C LEU A 68 -2.42 1.34 -14.27
N ASN A 69 -1.77 0.34 -14.89
CA ASN A 69 -1.82 -1.02 -14.40
C ASN A 69 -1.22 -1.14 -12.98
N ALA A 70 -0.09 -0.46 -12.73
CA ALA A 70 0.52 -0.40 -11.40
C ALA A 70 -0.39 0.30 -10.39
N GLU A 71 -0.96 1.46 -10.74
CA GLU A 71 -1.91 2.18 -9.89
C GLU A 71 -3.11 1.31 -9.54
N VAL A 72 -3.67 0.55 -10.47
CA VAL A 72 -4.79 -0.35 -10.18
C VAL A 72 -4.34 -1.49 -9.24
N ASP A 73 -3.12 -2.02 -9.40
CA ASP A 73 -2.62 -3.10 -8.56
C ASP A 73 -2.29 -2.65 -7.12
N GLU A 74 -2.03 -1.36 -6.90
CA GLU A 74 -1.91 -0.77 -5.55
C GLU A 74 -3.13 -1.10 -4.67
N LEU A 75 -4.35 -1.24 -5.24
CA LEU A 75 -5.55 -1.64 -4.51
C LEU A 75 -5.50 -3.09 -4.00
N THR A 76 -4.82 -3.98 -4.72
CA THR A 76 -4.59 -5.37 -4.29
C THR A 76 -3.79 -5.39 -3.00
N HIS A 77 -2.70 -4.63 -2.95
CA HIS A 77 -1.83 -4.56 -1.78
C HIS A 77 -2.48 -3.82 -0.62
N LYS A 78 -3.22 -2.74 -0.90
CA LYS A 78 -4.05 -2.07 0.08
C LYS A 78 -5.03 -3.04 0.75
N LYS A 79 -5.77 -3.81 -0.05
CA LYS A 79 -6.73 -4.79 0.46
C LYS A 79 -6.08 -5.85 1.34
N ALA A 80 -4.88 -6.30 0.99
CA ALA A 80 -4.12 -7.23 1.83
C ALA A 80 -3.79 -6.63 3.20
N LEU A 81 -3.36 -5.36 3.25
CA LEU A 81 -3.09 -4.66 4.51
C LEU A 81 -4.37 -4.32 5.30
N ASP A 82 -5.48 -3.97 4.63
CA ASP A 82 -6.79 -3.76 5.26
C ASP A 82 -7.26 -5.02 6.01
N GLY A 83 -7.02 -6.20 5.43
CA GLY A 83 -7.36 -7.48 6.05
C GLY A 83 -6.67 -7.73 7.39
N VAL A 84 -5.58 -6.99 7.68
CA VAL A 84 -4.83 -7.08 8.94
C VAL A 84 -5.09 -5.88 9.84
N PHE A 85 -5.21 -4.68 9.28
CA PHE A 85 -5.15 -3.42 10.03
C PHE A 85 -6.43 -2.57 9.98
N SER A 86 -7.55 -3.10 9.47
CA SER A 86 -8.81 -2.35 9.30
C SER A 86 -9.36 -1.69 10.58
N SER A 87 -8.99 -2.17 11.77
CA SER A 87 -9.39 -1.56 13.05
C SER A 87 -8.43 -0.47 13.56
N ASP A 88 -7.27 -0.26 12.94
CA ASP A 88 -6.34 0.80 13.33
C ASP A 88 -6.92 2.18 12.91
N PRO A 89 -7.13 3.13 13.84
CA PRO A 89 -7.73 4.42 13.52
C PRO A 89 -6.96 5.21 12.44
N ARG A 90 -5.64 5.03 12.35
CA ARG A 90 -4.79 5.68 11.36
C ARG A 90 -5.06 5.13 9.96
N ILE A 91 -5.29 3.82 9.86
CA ILE A 91 -5.67 3.14 8.62
C ILE A 91 -7.08 3.53 8.20
N VAL A 92 -8.03 3.63 9.14
CA VAL A 92 -9.38 4.13 8.86
C VAL A 92 -9.33 5.54 8.27
N GLN A 93 -8.53 6.43 8.84
CA GLN A 93 -8.36 7.80 8.32
C GLN A 93 -7.69 7.82 6.94
N ALA A 94 -6.61 7.07 6.76
CA ALA A 94 -5.91 6.97 5.47
C ALA A 94 -6.82 6.37 4.39
N ASN A 95 -7.61 5.34 4.72
CA ASN A 95 -8.61 4.76 3.83
C ASN A 95 -9.68 5.79 3.42
N ASN A 96 -10.14 6.61 4.37
CA ASN A 96 -11.12 7.65 4.08
C ASN A 96 -10.59 8.66 3.03
N ILE A 97 -9.31 9.02 3.10
CA ILE A 97 -8.65 9.86 2.09
C ILE A 97 -8.60 9.14 0.74
N LEU A 98 -8.06 7.91 0.72
CA LEU A 98 -7.85 7.17 -0.52
C LEU A 98 -9.15 6.85 -1.26
N VAL A 99 -10.14 6.31 -0.54
CA VAL A 99 -11.34 5.72 -1.13
C VAL A 99 -12.54 6.67 -1.02
N ASN A 100 -12.92 7.06 0.19
CA ASN A 100 -14.20 7.76 0.42
C ASN A 100 -14.18 9.20 -0.12
N GLN A 101 -13.02 9.87 -0.12
CA GLN A 101 -12.85 11.18 -0.73
C GLN A 101 -12.55 11.11 -2.24
N GLY A 102 -12.44 9.90 -2.82
CA GLY A 102 -12.21 9.71 -4.25
C GLY A 102 -10.81 10.08 -4.74
N THR A 103 -9.84 10.32 -3.85
CA THR A 103 -8.52 10.83 -4.23
C THR A 103 -7.74 9.81 -5.06
N PHE A 104 -7.79 8.53 -4.70
CA PHE A 104 -7.15 7.45 -5.45
C PHE A 104 -7.80 7.28 -6.83
N GLN A 105 -9.14 7.27 -6.88
CA GLN A 105 -9.87 7.15 -8.15
C GLN A 105 -9.53 8.31 -9.10
N SER A 106 -9.33 9.53 -8.60
CA SER A 106 -8.94 10.66 -9.44
C SER A 106 -7.57 10.48 -10.12
N VAL A 107 -6.63 9.75 -9.47
CA VAL A 107 -5.34 9.41 -10.08
C VAL A 107 -5.52 8.32 -11.13
N VAL A 108 -6.30 7.28 -10.84
CA VAL A 108 -6.66 6.22 -11.81
C VAL A 108 -7.28 6.84 -13.07
N ASP A 109 -8.25 7.74 -12.91
CA ASP A 109 -8.95 8.40 -14.02
C ASP A 109 -8.00 9.26 -14.87
N ALA A 110 -7.03 9.94 -14.24
CA ALA A 110 -6.02 10.71 -14.95
C ALA A 110 -5.05 9.81 -15.74
N LEU A 111 -4.59 8.70 -15.15
CA LEU A 111 -3.74 7.73 -15.84
C LEU A 111 -4.48 7.04 -16.99
N GLN A 112 -5.77 6.77 -16.83
CA GLN A 112 -6.65 6.29 -17.89
C GLN A 112 -6.77 7.34 -19.00
N THR A 113 -6.94 8.62 -18.66
CA THR A 113 -6.97 9.71 -19.64
C THR A 113 -5.69 9.80 -20.46
N PHE A 114 -4.51 9.70 -19.83
CA PHE A 114 -3.23 9.63 -20.54
C PHE A 114 -3.11 8.39 -21.43
N THR A 115 -3.66 7.26 -20.99
CA THR A 115 -3.66 5.99 -21.73
C THR A 115 -4.52 6.09 -23.00
N ASP A 116 -5.72 6.65 -22.88
CA ASP A 116 -6.70 6.65 -23.97
C ASP A 116 -6.48 7.77 -24.99
N ASN A 117 -5.95 8.91 -24.53
CA ASN A 117 -5.88 10.13 -25.34
C ASN A 117 -4.45 10.65 -25.56
N GLY A 118 -3.45 10.08 -24.88
CA GLY A 118 -2.10 10.64 -24.78
C GLY A 118 -1.42 10.93 -26.12
N ALA A 119 -1.75 10.21 -27.20
CA ALA A 119 -1.18 10.48 -28.51
C ALA A 119 -1.75 11.73 -29.20
N SER A 120 -2.96 12.13 -28.80
CA SER A 120 -3.67 13.28 -29.36
C SER A 120 -3.62 14.53 -28.47
N MET A 121 -3.21 14.38 -27.22
CA MET A 121 -3.13 15.50 -26.27
C MET A 121 -2.08 16.53 -26.71
N SER A 122 -2.46 17.80 -26.62
CA SER A 122 -1.55 18.93 -26.71
C SER A 122 -0.66 19.05 -25.46
N ASP A 123 0.48 19.74 -25.59
CA ASP A 123 1.38 20.02 -24.48
C ASP A 123 0.71 20.73 -23.30
N ALA A 124 -0.27 21.61 -23.59
CA ALA A 124 -1.04 22.31 -22.57
C ALA A 124 -1.95 21.37 -21.78
N GLU A 125 -2.62 20.43 -22.47
CA GLU A 125 -3.46 19.41 -21.82
C GLU A 125 -2.62 18.45 -20.98
N ILE A 126 -1.47 18.00 -21.50
CA ILE A 126 -0.53 17.13 -20.76
C ILE A 126 -0.07 17.81 -19.48
N THR A 127 0.35 19.08 -19.58
CA THR A 127 0.83 19.87 -18.43
C THR A 127 -0.27 20.10 -17.41
N ALA A 128 -1.48 20.43 -17.86
CA ALA A 128 -2.62 20.66 -16.97
C ALA A 128 -3.02 19.39 -16.23
N LEU A 129 -3.14 18.27 -16.94
CA LEU A 129 -3.49 16.98 -16.34
C LEU A 129 -2.43 16.53 -15.34
N LEU A 130 -1.15 16.56 -15.73
CA LEU A 130 -0.02 16.20 -14.85
C LEU A 130 -0.04 16.99 -13.53
N ARG A 131 -0.18 18.31 -13.61
CA ARG A 131 -0.21 19.19 -12.43
C ARG A 131 -1.38 18.87 -11.50
N ASN A 132 -2.56 18.64 -12.06
CA ASN A 132 -3.74 18.27 -11.28
C ASN A 132 -3.53 16.90 -10.61
N THR A 133 -3.02 15.91 -11.35
CA THR A 133 -2.71 14.57 -10.82
C THR A 133 -1.70 14.65 -9.68
N ASN A 134 -0.60 15.39 -9.84
CA ASN A 134 0.42 15.53 -8.79
C ASN A 134 -0.11 16.28 -7.56
N THR A 135 -0.99 17.26 -7.73
CA THR A 135 -1.61 17.97 -6.59
C THR A 135 -2.32 16.99 -5.65
N VAL A 136 -3.10 16.06 -6.21
CA VAL A 136 -3.80 15.03 -5.42
C VAL A 136 -2.84 13.94 -4.97
N ARG A 137 -2.03 13.40 -5.87
CA ARG A 137 -1.18 12.24 -5.57
C ARG A 137 -0.11 12.57 -4.54
N CYS A 138 0.60 13.68 -4.71
CA CYS A 138 1.66 14.11 -3.79
C CYS A 138 1.08 14.62 -2.45
N GLY A 139 -0.04 15.35 -2.50
CA GLY A 139 -0.61 16.00 -1.32
C GLY A 139 -1.47 15.09 -0.45
N GLN A 140 -2.07 14.05 -1.02
CA GLN A 140 -3.10 13.25 -0.33
C GLN A 140 -2.85 11.75 -0.44
N VAL A 141 -2.69 11.21 -1.66
CA VAL A 141 -2.59 9.76 -1.87
C VAL A 141 -1.31 9.19 -1.25
N LEU A 142 -0.14 9.69 -1.64
CA LEU A 142 1.14 9.14 -1.16
C LEU A 142 1.34 9.30 0.35
N PRO A 143 0.96 10.43 1.00
CA PRO A 143 0.95 10.53 2.47
C PRO A 143 0.00 9.54 3.17
N ALA A 144 -1.15 9.23 2.57
CA ALA A 144 -2.05 8.21 3.10
C ALA A 144 -1.43 6.81 2.97
N ILE A 145 -0.76 6.50 1.85
CA ILE A 145 -0.01 5.24 1.67
C ILE A 145 1.16 5.13 2.66
N ASP A 146 1.90 6.22 2.92
CA ASP A 146 2.95 6.23 3.96
C ASP A 146 2.41 5.84 5.34
N THR A 147 1.14 6.16 5.63
CA THR A 147 0.49 5.74 6.87
C THR A 147 0.27 4.23 6.93
N TYR A 148 -0.12 3.60 5.82
CA TYR A 148 -0.17 2.14 5.73
C TYR A 148 1.23 1.53 5.94
N PHE A 149 2.25 2.09 5.29
CA PHE A 149 3.61 1.58 5.40
C PHE A 149 4.16 1.72 6.82
N ARG A 150 3.85 2.82 7.51
CA ARG A 150 4.23 3.01 8.91
C ARG A 150 3.59 1.97 9.82
N VAL A 151 2.27 1.78 9.73
CA VAL A 151 1.53 0.79 10.55
C VAL A 151 2.04 -0.63 10.28
N ALA A 152 2.27 -0.99 9.01
CA ALA A 152 2.85 -2.27 8.64
C ALA A 152 4.28 -2.44 9.21
N GLY A 153 5.13 -1.42 9.10
CA GLY A 153 6.50 -1.45 9.63
C GLY A 153 6.55 -1.63 11.16
N GLU A 154 5.67 -0.95 11.89
CA GLU A 154 5.50 -1.12 13.34
C GLU A 154 5.16 -2.58 13.69
N LYS A 155 4.26 -3.21 12.92
CA LYS A 155 3.90 -4.63 13.12
C LYS A 155 5.06 -5.58 12.82
N LEU A 156 5.88 -5.26 11.82
CA LEU A 156 7.02 -6.08 11.40
C LEU A 156 8.25 -5.95 12.32
N ASN A 157 8.28 -4.95 13.22
CA ASN A 157 9.44 -4.63 14.06
C ASN A 157 10.76 -4.47 13.26
N ASN A 158 10.67 -3.99 12.02
CA ASN A 158 11.82 -3.95 11.11
C ASN A 158 12.68 -2.68 11.24
N GLY A 159 12.30 -1.73 12.11
CA GLY A 159 13.06 -0.52 12.42
C GLY A 159 13.26 0.48 11.27
N GLY A 160 12.73 0.17 10.08
CA GLY A 160 12.88 0.97 8.86
C GLY A 160 11.65 1.83 8.57
N LEU A 161 11.87 3.08 8.15
CA LEU A 161 10.81 3.92 7.62
C LEU A 161 10.67 3.66 6.11
N LEU A 162 9.66 2.89 5.74
CA LEU A 162 9.27 2.74 4.34
C LEU A 162 8.28 3.85 3.96
N LEU A 163 8.56 4.54 2.85
CA LEU A 163 7.69 5.56 2.27
C LEU A 163 7.29 5.16 0.84
N ALA A 164 6.14 5.62 0.38
CA ALA A 164 5.78 5.54 -1.02
C ALA A 164 6.74 6.41 -1.85
N THR A 165 7.11 5.93 -3.04
CA THR A 165 8.00 6.71 -3.91
C THR A 165 7.29 7.99 -4.33
N ARG A 166 8.02 9.12 -4.37
CA ARG A 166 7.49 10.40 -4.86
C ARG A 166 7.99 10.67 -6.29
N PRO A 167 7.15 11.19 -7.19
CA PRO A 167 7.62 11.86 -8.38
C PRO A 167 8.60 13.00 -8.04
N ASN A 168 9.60 13.26 -8.88
CA ASN A 168 10.53 14.40 -8.76
C ASN A 168 9.89 15.78 -9.03
N ASN A 169 8.62 15.79 -9.41
CA ASN A 169 7.78 16.94 -9.71
C ASN A 169 6.54 16.99 -8.79
N CYS A 170 6.64 16.34 -7.63
CA CYS A 170 6.08 16.88 -6.39
C CYS A 170 6.97 18.06 -5.94
#